data_AF-A0A0N8WB11-F1
#
_entry.id   AF-A0A0N8WB11-F1
#
_cell.length_a   1.000
_cell.length_b   1.000
_cell.length_c   1.000
_cell.angle_alpha   90.00
_cell.angle_beta   90.00
_cell.angle_gamma   90.00
#
_symmetry.space_group_name_H-M   'P 1'
#
loop_
_entity.id
_entity.type
_entity.pdbx_description
1 polymer ?
#
loop_
_entity_poly.entity_id
_entity_poly.type
_entity_poly.pdbx_seq_one_letter_code
_entity_poly.pdbx_strand_id
1 'polypeptide(L)'
;MKPITSVLAALILLSLGACPTLAQNDLGYDDEYYDGYEEGYTCWMCPVCGFVVPLDVPVAESAIEYQTTLDEVTYLNPYDPEYYCPYCATYGAYFVLVPCSEYYDDEEEYGDYEEYEDGEYCEEDDDGEYYKVGFEEIDYNETEEITIPEPTETLPEEAGKILIVIPSKDFNDVELSASETRFLDEGFEIVVASKVREEAVGMDGSSVGVDLAVADVEVSDYEAVVFIGGPGVDDLELYDDPDYLNLASSAQDQGLIVGAICVAPKILANAELLEGKNATVFPDSESIAYIESKGATYSDEEVVRDGRIITASGPEASEAFAEAVVAAVKEGQV
;
A
#
# COMPACT_ATOMS: atom_id res chain seq x y z
N MET A 1 -30.32 20.54 -43.96
CA MET A 1 -30.58 21.84 -43.29
C MET A 1 -30.00 21.75 -41.88
N LYS A 2 -28.99 22.58 -41.58
CA LYS A 2 -28.33 22.80 -40.26
C LYS A 2 -29.22 23.67 -39.33
N PRO A 3 -28.85 23.96 -38.05
CA PRO A 3 -27.63 23.62 -37.26
C PRO A 3 -27.96 22.91 -35.91
N ILE A 4 -27.11 22.27 -35.08
CA ILE A 4 -25.70 22.35 -34.60
C ILE A 4 -25.28 23.64 -33.85
N THR A 5 -25.39 23.62 -32.51
CA THR A 5 -24.70 24.42 -31.47
C THR A 5 -25.05 23.73 -30.14
N SER A 6 -24.20 23.34 -29.18
CA SER A 6 -22.96 23.86 -28.56
C SER A 6 -22.37 22.66 -27.76
N VAL A 7 -21.10 22.45 -27.41
CA VAL A 7 -20.00 23.32 -26.97
C VAL A 7 -18.69 22.55 -27.24
N LEU A 8 -17.78 23.15 -27.99
CA LEU A 8 -16.36 22.82 -27.99
C LEU A 8 -15.63 24.14 -28.23
N ALA A 9 -15.18 24.81 -27.17
CA ALA A 9 -14.23 25.94 -27.23
C ALA A 9 -13.86 26.40 -25.80
N ALA A 10 -12.75 25.89 -25.28
CA ALA A 10 -11.88 26.65 -24.38
C ALA A 10 -10.48 26.03 -24.38
N LEU A 11 -9.87 25.94 -25.57
CA LEU A 11 -8.41 25.90 -25.69
C LEU A 11 -7.92 27.36 -25.77
N ILE A 12 -6.93 27.64 -24.91
CA ILE A 12 -5.65 28.27 -25.26
C ILE A 12 -5.54 29.81 -25.20
N LEU A 13 -4.70 30.20 -24.23
CA LEU A 13 -3.67 31.25 -24.20
C LEU A 13 -4.07 32.72 -24.02
N LEU A 14 -3.55 33.30 -22.94
CA LEU A 14 -2.48 34.33 -22.94
C LEU A 14 -2.07 34.52 -21.47
N SER A 15 -1.00 33.86 -21.00
CA SER A 15 0.34 34.46 -20.90
C SER A 15 0.35 35.94 -20.50
N LEU A 16 0.77 36.21 -19.26
CA LEU A 16 1.84 37.14 -18.87
C LEU A 16 1.98 37.07 -17.35
N GLY A 17 3.23 36.87 -16.90
CA GLY A 17 3.53 36.40 -15.56
C GLY A 17 3.36 37.40 -14.42
N ALA A 18 3.26 36.84 -13.22
CA ALA A 18 3.91 37.32 -11.99
C ALA A 18 3.69 36.28 -10.87
N CYS A 19 4.77 35.96 -10.16
CA CYS A 19 4.77 35.48 -8.77
C CYS A 19 5.28 36.66 -7.91
N PRO A 20 5.17 36.72 -6.57
CA PRO A 20 4.21 36.24 -5.56
C PRO A 20 3.61 37.42 -4.74
N THR A 21 2.70 37.18 -3.78
CA THR A 21 2.73 37.60 -2.34
C THR A 21 1.34 37.66 -1.67
N LEU A 22 1.25 37.00 -0.51
CA LEU A 22 0.60 37.40 0.77
C LEU A 22 -0.54 38.43 0.76
N ALA A 23 -1.70 38.02 1.27
CA ALA A 23 -2.55 38.73 2.27
C ALA A 23 -3.83 37.88 2.45
N GLN A 24 -3.98 37.15 3.57
CA GLN A 24 -4.73 37.59 4.76
C GLN A 24 -6.00 38.41 4.42
N ASN A 25 -7.16 37.78 4.62
CA ASN A 25 -8.41 38.37 5.13
C ASN A 25 -9.17 37.21 5.79
N ASP A 26 -9.30 37.14 7.12
CA ASP A 26 -10.08 38.02 7.99
C ASP A 26 -11.60 37.74 7.83
N LEU A 27 -12.07 36.74 8.56
CA LEU A 27 -13.45 36.63 9.03
C LEU A 27 -13.38 36.61 10.55
N GLY A 28 -14.05 37.59 11.14
CA GLY A 28 -13.87 38.02 12.52
C GLY A 28 -14.27 36.97 13.54
N TYR A 29 -13.40 36.84 14.54
CA TYR A 29 -13.69 36.32 15.88
C TYR A 29 -14.60 37.31 16.60
N ASP A 30 -15.79 36.85 17.01
CA ASP A 30 -16.42 37.34 18.24
C ASP A 30 -16.21 36.25 19.30
N ASP A 31 -15.33 36.57 20.26
CA ASP A 31 -15.14 35.81 21.50
C ASP A 31 -16.43 35.91 22.34
N GLU A 32 -17.10 34.79 22.60
CA GLU A 32 -17.73 34.50 23.89
C GLU A 32 -18.25 33.05 23.95
N TYR A 33 -17.43 32.18 24.54
CA TYR A 33 -17.84 31.13 25.48
C TYR A 33 -18.76 30.01 24.96
N TYR A 34 -18.17 28.96 24.36
CA TYR A 34 -18.65 27.59 24.52
C TYR A 34 -17.43 26.64 24.60
N ASP A 35 -17.45 25.82 25.65
CA ASP A 35 -16.39 24.96 26.15
C ASP A 35 -16.68 23.52 25.69
N GLY A 36 -15.69 22.85 25.09
CA GLY A 36 -15.66 21.39 24.94
C GLY A 36 -16.04 20.78 23.58
N TYR A 37 -15.25 20.99 22.54
CA TYR A 37 -15.06 20.03 21.44
C TYR A 37 -13.62 20.15 20.92
N GLU A 38 -12.80 19.12 21.08
CA GLU A 38 -11.48 19.06 20.43
C GLU A 38 -11.65 18.56 18.99
N GLU A 39 -11.48 19.47 18.02
CA GLU A 39 -11.23 19.14 16.62
C GLU A 39 -9.94 18.31 16.52
N GLY A 40 -9.99 17.02 16.15
CA GLY A 40 -8.75 16.25 16.04
C GLY A 40 -8.80 14.80 15.53
N TYR A 41 -9.96 14.13 15.51
CA TYR A 41 -9.96 12.71 15.13
C TYR A 41 -9.71 12.51 13.63
N THR A 42 -8.66 11.75 13.32
CA THR A 42 -8.31 11.31 11.97
C THR A 42 -8.65 9.84 11.84
N CYS A 43 -9.26 9.45 10.73
CA CYS A 43 -9.72 8.10 10.50
C CYS A 43 -8.85 7.47 9.41
N TRP A 44 -8.49 6.20 9.57
CA TRP A 44 -7.95 5.41 8.47
C TRP A 44 -9.10 4.75 7.73
N MET A 45 -9.16 4.94 6.41
CA MET A 45 -10.16 4.31 5.55
C MET A 45 -9.50 3.38 4.53
N CYS A 46 -9.94 2.13 4.48
CA CYS A 46 -9.56 1.18 3.45
C CYS A 46 -10.06 1.69 2.09
N PRO A 47 -9.18 1.96 1.10
CA PRO A 47 -9.59 2.52 -0.18
C PRO A 47 -10.40 1.55 -1.05
N VAL A 48 -10.38 0.26 -0.71
CA VAL A 48 -11.06 -0.79 -1.48
C VAL A 48 -12.54 -0.94 -1.07
N CYS A 49 -12.83 -1.01 0.22
CA CYS A 49 -14.19 -1.27 0.73
C CYS A 49 -14.77 -0.17 1.61
N GLY A 50 -14.00 0.86 1.95
CA GLY A 50 -14.44 1.94 2.83
C GLY A 50 -14.51 1.56 4.32
N PHE A 51 -13.92 0.44 4.73
CA PHE A 51 -13.79 0.11 6.16
C PHE A 51 -12.98 1.19 6.87
N VAL A 52 -13.51 1.71 7.98
CA VAL A 52 -12.91 2.83 8.72
C VAL A 52 -12.43 2.36 10.08
N VAL A 53 -11.19 2.71 10.43
CA VAL A 53 -10.66 2.59 11.79
C VAL A 53 -10.49 4.00 12.37
N PRO A 54 -11.22 4.34 13.45
CA PRO A 54 -11.00 5.58 14.17
C PRO A 54 -9.65 5.51 14.89
N LEU A 55 -8.86 6.57 14.80
CA LEU A 55 -7.59 6.66 15.52
C LEU A 55 -7.82 7.51 16.77
N ASP A 56 -7.43 6.98 17.93
CA ASP A 56 -7.56 7.66 19.22
C ASP A 56 -6.65 8.90 19.35
N VAL A 57 -5.77 9.12 18.36
CA VAL A 57 -4.87 10.28 18.27
C VAL A 57 -4.93 10.90 16.87
N PRO A 58 -4.80 12.24 16.73
CA PRO A 58 -4.67 12.89 15.43
C PRO A 58 -3.39 12.43 14.73
N VAL A 59 -3.49 11.53 13.76
CA VAL A 59 -2.34 11.07 12.96
C VAL A 59 -2.23 11.96 11.72
N ALA A 60 -1.18 12.79 11.66
CA ALA A 60 -0.87 13.59 10.47
C ALA A 60 -0.30 12.70 9.35
N GLU A 61 -0.51 13.12 8.10
CA GLU A 61 -0.07 12.44 6.87
C GLU A 61 1.44 12.19 6.74
N SER A 62 2.26 12.68 7.69
CA SER A 62 3.68 12.42 7.72
C SER A 62 4.11 12.05 9.14
N ALA A 63 4.57 10.80 9.30
CA ALA A 63 5.31 10.24 10.43
C ALA A 63 4.56 9.20 11.28
N ILE A 64 5.07 7.98 11.12
CA ILE A 64 5.38 6.93 12.12
C ILE A 64 6.05 7.45 13.43
N GLU A 65 6.03 8.75 13.76
CA GLU A 65 6.60 9.22 15.03
C GLU A 65 5.87 10.48 15.54
N TYR A 66 5.33 10.41 16.76
CA TYR A 66 4.97 11.62 17.50
C TYR A 66 5.49 11.54 18.93
N GLN A 67 6.10 12.65 19.35
CA GLN A 67 6.62 12.87 20.69
C GLN A 67 5.64 13.78 21.43
N THR A 68 4.77 13.23 22.28
CA THR A 68 4.09 14.01 23.31
C THR A 68 4.93 14.10 24.58
N THR A 69 4.74 15.20 25.29
CA THR A 69 5.45 15.60 26.50
C THR A 69 5.49 14.50 27.57
N LEU A 70 6.71 14.08 27.92
CA LEU A 70 7.10 13.30 29.11
C LEU A 70 6.41 11.95 29.30
N ASP A 71 7.05 10.93 28.70
CA ASP A 71 7.28 9.56 29.19
C ASP A 71 6.60 8.35 28.52
N GLU A 72 5.75 8.48 27.49
CA GLU A 72 5.37 7.34 26.64
C GLU A 72 5.26 7.75 25.16
N VAL A 73 6.05 7.09 24.30
CA VAL A 73 5.91 7.15 22.83
C VAL A 73 5.01 6.00 22.44
N THR A 74 3.78 6.27 22.04
CA THR A 74 2.89 5.25 21.47
C THR A 74 3.21 5.15 19.98
N TYR A 75 3.86 4.06 19.60
CA TYR A 75 4.12 3.75 18.20
C TYR A 75 2.86 3.11 17.63
N LEU A 76 2.14 3.81 16.75
CA LEU A 76 1.10 3.18 15.96
C LEU A 76 1.79 2.29 14.92
N ASN A 77 1.70 0.98 15.11
CA ASN A 77 2.14 0.02 14.11
C ASN A 77 0.99 -0.14 13.09
N PRO A 78 1.11 0.37 11.85
CA PRO A 78 0.05 0.25 10.86
C PRO A 78 -0.20 -1.21 10.41
N TYR A 79 0.66 -2.15 10.83
CA TYR A 79 0.53 -3.60 10.64
C TYR A 79 -0.01 -4.33 11.89
N ASP A 80 -0.46 -3.60 12.92
CA ASP A 80 -1.11 -4.24 14.06
C ASP A 80 -2.43 -4.89 13.60
N PRO A 81 -2.73 -6.14 14.00
CA PRO A 81 -4.00 -6.80 13.73
C PRO A 81 -5.25 -5.98 14.08
N GLU A 82 -5.15 -5.02 15.01
CA GLU A 82 -6.27 -4.12 15.34
C GLU A 82 -6.64 -3.16 14.18
N TYR A 83 -5.70 -2.90 13.26
CA TYR A 83 -5.90 -2.07 12.05
C TYR A 83 -6.13 -2.89 10.78
N TYR A 84 -6.37 -4.20 10.90
CA TYR A 84 -6.60 -5.08 9.75
C TYR A 84 -8.02 -4.94 9.20
N CYS A 85 -8.14 -4.70 7.88
CA CYS A 85 -9.43 -4.71 7.19
C CYS A 85 -9.97 -6.14 7.06
N PRO A 86 -11.07 -6.51 7.75
CA PRO A 86 -11.60 -7.87 7.67
C PRO A 86 -12.23 -8.19 6.31
N TYR A 87 -12.52 -7.17 5.49
CA TYR A 87 -13.18 -7.32 4.19
C TYR A 87 -12.20 -7.45 3.02
N CYS A 88 -11.04 -6.80 3.11
CA CYS A 88 -10.06 -6.73 2.03
C CYS A 88 -8.71 -7.34 2.38
N ALA A 89 -8.56 -7.89 3.59
CA ALA A 89 -7.35 -8.53 4.04
C ALA A 89 -6.09 -7.66 3.90
N THR A 90 -6.22 -6.38 4.23
CA THR A 90 -5.19 -5.35 4.09
C THR A 90 -4.97 -4.65 5.42
N TYR A 91 -3.71 -4.36 5.76
CA TYR A 91 -3.34 -3.63 6.97
C TYR A 91 -3.53 -2.13 6.84
N GLY A 92 -3.66 -1.45 7.98
CA GLY A 92 -3.80 0.00 8.11
C GLY A 92 -2.74 0.81 7.36
N ALA A 93 -1.58 0.21 7.07
CA ALA A 93 -0.50 0.81 6.27
C ALA A 93 -0.95 1.28 4.88
N TYR A 94 -1.99 0.68 4.33
CA TYR A 94 -2.53 0.99 3.00
C TYR A 94 -3.86 1.76 3.06
N PHE A 95 -4.24 2.23 4.25
CA PHE A 95 -5.45 3.02 4.42
C PHE A 95 -5.14 4.49 4.15
N VAL A 96 -6.12 5.21 3.62
CA VAL A 96 -6.01 6.65 3.43
C VAL A 96 -6.51 7.37 4.67
N LEU A 97 -5.83 8.44 5.06
CA LEU A 97 -6.30 9.31 6.13
C LEU A 97 -7.49 10.13 5.63
N VAL A 98 -8.61 10.05 6.35
CA VAL A 98 -9.81 10.85 6.11
C VAL A 98 -10.19 11.59 7.39
N PRO A 99 -10.74 12.81 7.29
CA PRO A 99 -11.36 13.43 8.45
C PRO A 99 -12.49 12.52 8.94
N CYS A 100 -12.57 12.30 10.25
CA CYS A 100 -13.73 11.63 10.84
C CYS A 100 -14.94 12.57 10.78
N SER A 101 -15.46 12.87 9.59
CA SER A 101 -16.72 13.59 9.42
C SER A 101 -17.85 12.56 9.32
N GLU A 102 -18.68 12.50 10.35
CA GLU A 102 -20.05 11.96 10.35
C GLU A 102 -20.29 10.78 9.38
N TYR A 103 -19.84 9.59 9.79
CA TYR A 103 -20.48 8.34 9.36
C TYR A 103 -21.53 7.94 10.41
N TYR A 104 -22.44 8.88 10.71
CA TYR A 104 -23.72 8.55 11.31
C TYR A 104 -24.74 8.64 10.18
N ASP A 105 -25.40 7.52 9.92
CA ASP A 105 -26.61 7.49 9.09
C ASP A 105 -27.58 8.57 9.61
N ASP A 106 -28.13 9.35 8.68
CA ASP A 106 -29.22 10.30 8.93
C ASP A 106 -30.39 9.59 9.64
N GLU A 107 -30.50 9.73 10.96
CA GLU A 107 -31.80 9.68 11.64
C GLU A 107 -32.04 10.99 12.39
N GLU A 108 -33.00 11.72 11.82
CA GLU A 108 -33.86 12.77 12.36
C GLU A 108 -33.56 13.28 13.79
N GLU A 109 -33.25 14.58 13.84
CA GLU A 109 -33.67 15.55 14.86
C GLU A 109 -34.46 14.98 16.05
N TYR A 110 -33.76 14.61 17.12
CA TYR A 110 -34.35 14.54 18.45
C TYR A 110 -33.48 15.27 19.47
N GLY A 111 -34.09 16.28 20.09
CA GLY A 111 -33.45 17.19 21.04
C GLY A 111 -33.06 16.55 22.37
N ASP A 112 -32.44 17.38 23.20
CA ASP A 112 -32.01 17.17 24.59
C ASP A 112 -32.75 16.04 25.33
N TYR A 113 -31.99 15.04 25.79
CA TYR A 113 -32.40 14.21 26.92
C TYR A 113 -31.25 14.06 27.91
N GLU A 114 -31.54 14.53 29.13
CA GLU A 114 -30.79 14.24 30.35
C GLU A 114 -30.77 12.72 30.63
N GLU A 115 -29.66 12.25 31.17
CA GLU A 115 -29.47 10.92 31.76
C GLU A 115 -30.66 10.50 32.64
N TYR A 116 -31.25 9.33 32.34
CA TYR A 116 -32.02 8.56 33.29
C TYR A 116 -31.38 7.17 33.44
N GLU A 117 -30.98 6.86 34.67
CA GLU A 117 -30.65 5.50 35.13
C GLU A 117 -31.88 4.58 34.98
N ASP A 118 -31.60 3.31 34.68
CA ASP A 118 -32.49 2.15 34.48
C ASP A 118 -33.17 2.04 33.10
N GLY A 119 -32.61 1.15 32.26
CA GLY A 119 -33.10 0.80 30.93
C GLY A 119 -34.42 0.03 30.93
N GLU A 120 -35.53 0.76 30.80
CA GLU A 120 -36.84 0.22 30.48
C GLU A 120 -37.37 0.81 29.15
N TYR A 121 -37.60 -0.03 28.14
CA TYR A 121 -38.23 0.38 26.87
C TYR A 121 -39.70 -0.09 26.80
N CYS A 122 -40.58 0.79 26.31
CA CYS A 122 -41.97 0.48 25.96
C CYS A 122 -42.16 0.73 24.47
N GLU A 123 -42.89 -0.14 23.79
CA GLU A 123 -43.24 0.02 22.37
C GLU A 123 -44.70 0.46 22.22
N GLU A 124 -44.98 1.28 21.21
CA GLU A 124 -46.32 1.72 20.80
C GLU A 124 -46.84 0.78 19.71
N ASP A 125 -48.09 0.31 19.84
CA ASP A 125 -48.72 -0.44 18.76
C ASP A 125 -49.29 0.47 17.66
N ASP A 126 -49.70 -0.13 16.54
CA ASP A 126 -50.25 0.59 15.37
C ASP A 126 -51.54 1.38 15.67
N ASP A 127 -52.14 1.21 16.86
CA ASP A 127 -53.34 1.93 17.33
C ASP A 127 -53.00 3.06 18.33
N GLY A 128 -51.73 3.21 18.72
CA GLY A 128 -51.23 4.29 19.57
C GLY A 128 -51.25 4.02 21.07
N GLU A 129 -51.28 2.75 21.50
CA GLU A 129 -51.22 2.37 22.92
C GLU A 129 -49.87 1.69 23.25
N TYR A 130 -49.27 2.08 24.38
CA TYR A 130 -47.94 1.61 24.78
C TYR A 130 -48.03 0.38 25.70
N TYR A 131 -47.21 -0.64 25.45
CA TYR A 131 -47.11 -1.82 26.30
C TYR A 131 -45.65 -2.22 26.59
N LYS A 132 -45.45 -2.95 27.69
CA LYS A 132 -44.12 -3.30 28.22
C LYS A 132 -43.59 -4.57 27.53
N VAL A 133 -42.39 -4.50 26.97
CA VAL A 133 -41.70 -5.65 26.36
C VAL A 133 -40.75 -6.25 27.40
N GLY A 134 -40.86 -7.55 27.66
CA GLY A 134 -39.98 -8.27 28.58
C GLY A 134 -38.84 -8.93 27.83
N PHE A 135 -37.59 -8.67 28.22
CA PHE A 135 -36.44 -9.45 27.77
C PHE A 135 -36.37 -10.77 28.56
N GLU A 136 -36.26 -11.90 27.86
CA GLU A 136 -35.78 -13.13 28.48
C GLU A 136 -34.25 -13.03 28.64
N GLU A 137 -33.77 -13.19 29.88
CA GLU A 137 -32.33 -13.25 30.17
C GLU A 137 -31.70 -14.44 29.43
N ILE A 138 -30.63 -14.17 28.69
CA ILE A 138 -29.78 -15.20 28.10
C ILE A 138 -28.93 -15.80 29.23
N ASP A 139 -29.09 -17.10 29.51
CA ASP A 139 -28.31 -17.83 30.52
C ASP A 139 -26.88 -18.07 30.02
N TYR A 140 -25.91 -17.35 30.58
CA TYR A 140 -24.50 -17.35 30.18
C TYR A 140 -23.70 -18.63 30.60
N ASN A 141 -24.36 -19.69 31.09
CA ASN A 141 -23.69 -20.88 31.63
C ASN A 141 -23.56 -22.11 30.69
N GLU A 142 -23.86 -21.99 29.40
CA GLU A 142 -23.58 -23.06 28.40
C GLU A 142 -22.63 -22.60 27.30
N THR A 143 -21.43 -22.15 27.67
CA THR A 143 -20.32 -22.11 26.72
C THR A 143 -19.62 -23.47 26.73
N GLU A 144 -19.71 -24.21 25.61
CA GLU A 144 -18.74 -25.28 25.34
C GLU A 144 -17.35 -24.63 25.38
N GLU A 145 -16.43 -25.19 26.17
CA GLU A 145 -15.05 -24.70 26.29
C GLU A 145 -14.39 -24.71 24.89
N ILE A 146 -14.39 -23.55 24.23
CA ILE A 146 -13.52 -23.30 23.09
C ILE A 146 -12.10 -23.22 23.66
N THR A 147 -11.38 -24.33 23.56
CA THR A 147 -9.94 -24.34 23.87
C THR A 147 -9.24 -23.47 22.83
N ILE A 148 -8.93 -22.24 23.21
CA ILE A 148 -8.02 -21.38 22.46
C ILE A 148 -6.66 -22.11 22.49
N PRO A 149 -6.11 -22.53 21.33
CA PRO A 149 -4.79 -23.16 21.32
C PRO A 149 -3.79 -22.16 21.92
N GLU A 150 -2.96 -22.62 22.85
CA GLU A 150 -1.91 -21.78 23.40
C GLU A 150 -1.03 -21.25 22.25
N PRO A 151 -0.71 -19.95 22.23
CA PRO A 151 0.18 -19.39 21.22
C PRO A 151 1.46 -20.20 21.25
N THR A 152 1.78 -20.86 20.14
CA THR A 152 3.01 -21.60 19.98
C THR A 152 4.18 -20.65 20.21
N GLU A 153 4.90 -20.82 21.32
CA GLU A 153 6.06 -20.02 21.77
C GLU A 153 7.29 -20.09 20.83
N THR A 154 7.11 -20.49 19.58
CA THR A 154 8.13 -20.28 18.55
C THR A 154 7.68 -19.09 17.74
N LEU A 155 8.24 -17.92 18.09
CA LEU A 155 8.33 -16.82 17.13
C LEU A 155 8.84 -17.42 15.81
N PRO A 156 8.19 -17.15 14.66
CA PRO A 156 8.76 -17.57 13.37
C PRO A 156 10.22 -17.09 13.34
N GLU A 157 11.14 -17.90 12.81
CA GLU A 157 12.49 -17.40 12.54
C GLU A 157 12.35 -16.05 11.86
N GLU A 158 13.01 -15.02 12.42
CA GLU A 158 12.96 -13.64 11.89
C GLU A 158 13.18 -13.72 10.37
N ALA A 159 12.13 -13.44 9.60
CA ALA A 159 12.22 -13.52 8.15
C ALA A 159 13.28 -12.51 7.67
N GLY A 160 14.05 -12.88 6.65
CA GLY A 160 15.21 -12.11 6.21
C GLY A 160 14.81 -10.82 5.48
N LYS A 161 15.75 -10.27 4.70
CA LYS A 161 15.52 -9.01 3.98
C LYS A 161 15.25 -9.25 2.50
N ILE A 162 14.34 -8.47 1.92
CA ILE A 162 14.11 -8.41 0.48
C ILE A 162 14.47 -7.00 0.00
N LEU A 163 15.27 -6.94 -1.06
CA LEU A 163 15.60 -5.69 -1.75
C LEU A 163 14.61 -5.46 -2.88
N ILE A 164 13.88 -4.34 -2.83
CA ILE A 164 13.08 -3.86 -3.96
C ILE A 164 13.85 -2.75 -4.67
N VAL A 165 14.01 -2.88 -5.98
CA VAL A 165 14.72 -1.92 -6.83
C VAL A 165 13.70 -1.23 -7.74
N ILE A 166 13.63 0.09 -7.64
CA ILE A 166 12.67 0.91 -8.38
C ILE A 166 13.37 1.95 -9.27
N PRO A 167 12.77 2.35 -10.41
CA PRO A 167 13.10 3.60 -11.07
C PRO A 167 12.99 4.81 -10.12
N SER A 168 13.84 5.83 -10.28
CA SER A 168 13.77 7.03 -9.45
C SER A 168 12.58 7.95 -9.80
N LYS A 169 11.93 7.68 -10.93
CA LYS A 169 10.72 8.36 -11.39
C LYS A 169 9.93 7.39 -12.27
N ASP A 170 8.62 7.57 -12.36
CA ASP A 170 7.73 6.82 -13.25
C ASP A 170 7.83 5.29 -13.03
N PHE A 171 8.03 4.85 -11.78
CA PHE A 171 7.88 3.44 -11.40
C PHE A 171 6.40 3.08 -11.26
N ASN A 172 6.04 1.81 -11.41
CA ASN A 172 4.65 1.39 -11.28
C ASN A 172 4.24 1.20 -9.82
N ASP A 173 3.31 2.03 -9.34
CA ASP A 173 2.84 2.07 -7.95
C ASP A 173 2.14 0.77 -7.51
N VAL A 174 1.40 0.13 -8.40
CA VAL A 174 0.68 -1.13 -8.12
C VAL A 174 1.66 -2.30 -7.95
N GLU A 175 2.67 -2.36 -8.82
CA GLU A 175 3.72 -3.38 -8.74
C GLU A 175 4.55 -3.27 -7.45
N LEU A 176 4.90 -2.04 -7.06
CA LEU A 176 5.61 -1.77 -5.80
C LEU A 176 4.75 -2.14 -4.59
N SER A 177 3.55 -1.55 -4.47
CA SER A 177 2.68 -1.73 -3.30
C SER A 177 2.26 -3.18 -3.08
N ALA A 178 1.93 -3.93 -4.14
CA ALA A 178 1.60 -5.34 -4.02
C ALA A 178 2.80 -6.18 -3.52
N SER A 179 4.01 -5.85 -4.00
CA SER A 179 5.24 -6.50 -3.55
C SER A 179 5.51 -6.19 -2.08
N GLU A 180 5.42 -4.92 -1.69
CA GLU A 180 5.65 -4.49 -0.31
C GLU A 180 4.65 -5.12 0.66
N THR A 181 3.36 -5.09 0.30
CA THR A 181 2.28 -5.71 1.09
C THR A 181 2.62 -7.15 1.37
N ARG A 182 2.91 -7.92 0.31
CA ARG A 182 3.08 -9.35 0.47
C ARG A 182 4.36 -9.72 1.22
N PHE A 183 5.45 -8.98 1.02
CA PHE A 183 6.70 -9.27 1.71
C PHE A 183 6.60 -8.94 3.21
N LEU A 184 5.94 -7.83 3.57
CA LEU A 184 5.71 -7.46 4.97
C LEU A 184 4.75 -8.42 5.68
N ASP A 185 3.67 -8.84 5.01
CA ASP A 185 2.72 -9.83 5.55
C ASP A 185 3.38 -11.16 5.89
N GLU A 186 4.47 -11.48 5.20
CA GLU A 186 5.23 -12.73 5.37
C GLU A 186 6.44 -12.56 6.30
N GLY A 187 6.59 -11.36 6.89
CA GLY A 187 7.56 -11.01 7.93
C GLY A 187 8.90 -10.48 7.44
N PHE A 188 9.10 -10.31 6.12
CA PHE A 188 10.39 -9.86 5.58
C PHE A 188 10.61 -8.36 5.85
N GLU A 189 11.85 -7.99 6.16
CA GLU A 189 12.26 -6.58 6.12
C GLU A 189 12.44 -6.14 4.67
N ILE A 190 11.89 -4.99 4.31
CA ILE A 190 12.04 -4.42 2.97
C ILE A 190 13.09 -3.32 3.00
N VAL A 191 13.96 -3.32 1.99
CA VAL A 191 14.83 -2.19 1.67
C VAL A 191 14.55 -1.75 0.24
N VAL A 192 14.32 -0.45 0.05
CA VAL A 192 14.08 0.13 -1.27
C VAL A 192 15.36 0.76 -1.80
N ALA A 193 15.75 0.36 -3.01
CA ALA A 193 16.90 0.92 -3.71
C ALA A 193 16.50 1.57 -5.05
N SER A 194 17.21 2.64 -5.40
CA SER A 194 17.07 3.31 -6.68
C SER A 194 18.40 3.92 -7.13
N LYS A 195 18.41 4.61 -8.28
CA LYS A 195 19.61 5.28 -8.80
C LYS A 195 20.07 6.46 -7.93
N VAL A 196 19.14 7.07 -7.18
CA VAL A 196 19.40 8.20 -6.27
C VAL A 196 18.96 7.86 -4.85
N ARG A 197 19.68 8.35 -3.85
CA ARG A 197 19.41 8.11 -2.43
C ARG A 197 18.60 9.25 -1.82
N GLU A 198 17.39 9.46 -2.35
CA GLU A 198 16.44 10.49 -1.93
C GLU A 198 15.01 9.94 -2.03
N GLU A 199 14.09 10.66 -2.66
CA GLU A 199 12.75 10.17 -2.97
C GLU A 199 12.68 9.71 -4.43
N ALA A 200 11.94 8.63 -4.68
CA ALA A 200 11.50 8.23 -6.01
C ALA A 200 10.04 8.62 -6.18
N VAL A 201 9.63 8.96 -7.41
CA VAL A 201 8.25 9.37 -7.71
C VAL A 201 7.56 8.36 -8.61
N GLY A 202 6.38 7.89 -8.22
CA GLY A 202 5.59 6.91 -8.96
C GLY A 202 4.82 7.50 -10.13
N MET A 203 4.18 6.64 -10.92
CA MET A 203 3.35 7.04 -12.06
C MET A 203 2.11 7.84 -11.64
N ASP A 204 1.58 7.57 -10.44
CA ASP A 204 0.45 8.31 -9.87
C ASP A 204 0.85 9.63 -9.18
N GLY A 205 2.15 9.89 -9.05
CA GLY A 205 2.72 11.06 -8.38
C GLY A 205 3.05 10.84 -6.89
N SER A 206 2.81 9.64 -6.35
CA SER A 206 3.24 9.26 -5.01
C SER A 206 4.77 9.35 -4.88
N SER A 207 5.26 9.60 -3.67
CA SER A 207 6.70 9.66 -3.37
C SER A 207 7.06 8.56 -2.38
N VAL A 208 8.12 7.82 -2.68
CA VAL A 208 8.63 6.72 -1.86
C VAL A 208 10.07 7.04 -1.45
N GLY A 209 10.38 6.84 -0.17
CA GLY A 209 11.74 7.00 0.33
C GLY A 209 12.67 5.91 -0.20
N VAL A 210 13.86 6.30 -0.65
CA VAL A 210 14.89 5.38 -1.11
C VAL A 210 15.94 5.18 -0.02
N ASP A 211 16.04 3.96 0.50
CA ASP A 211 16.97 3.61 1.57
C ASP A 211 18.42 3.60 1.07
N LEU A 212 18.66 3.07 -0.13
CA LEU A 212 19.99 2.87 -0.70
C LEU A 212 20.08 3.29 -2.18
N ALA A 213 21.24 3.82 -2.58
CA ALA A 213 21.55 3.84 -4.00
C ALA A 213 21.90 2.42 -4.45
N VAL A 214 21.51 2.02 -5.67
CA VAL A 214 21.83 0.70 -6.25
C VAL A 214 23.32 0.39 -6.20
N ALA A 215 24.18 1.41 -6.42
CA ALA A 215 25.63 1.28 -6.36
C ALA A 215 26.19 0.96 -4.95
N ASP A 216 25.42 1.21 -3.89
CA ASP A 216 25.81 1.00 -2.49
C ASP A 216 25.24 -0.31 -1.91
N VAL A 217 24.54 -1.12 -2.73
CA VAL A 217 23.88 -2.35 -2.27
C VAL A 217 24.89 -3.48 -2.07
N GLU A 218 24.88 -4.07 -0.88
CA GLU A 218 25.59 -5.30 -0.56
C GLU A 218 24.61 -6.50 -0.63
N VAL A 219 24.66 -7.23 -1.73
CA VAL A 219 23.71 -8.33 -2.06
C VAL A 219 23.60 -9.40 -0.98
N SER A 220 24.67 -9.64 -0.20
CA SER A 220 24.70 -10.69 0.84
C SER A 220 23.73 -10.47 1.99
N ASP A 221 23.16 -9.27 2.11
CA ASP A 221 22.24 -8.90 3.19
C ASP A 221 20.79 -9.31 2.89
N TYR A 222 20.52 -9.82 1.68
CA TYR A 222 19.17 -10.08 1.17
C TYR A 222 18.96 -11.55 0.78
N GLU A 223 17.70 -11.97 0.78
CA GLU A 223 17.26 -13.28 0.30
C GLU A 223 16.71 -13.22 -1.13
N ALA A 224 16.23 -12.03 -1.52
CA ALA A 224 15.74 -11.74 -2.86
C ALA A 224 16.05 -10.31 -3.30
N VAL A 225 16.20 -10.13 -4.61
CA VAL A 225 16.24 -8.82 -5.28
C VAL A 225 15.11 -8.77 -6.31
N VAL A 226 14.26 -7.76 -6.21
CA VAL A 226 13.06 -7.59 -7.04
C VAL A 226 13.12 -6.27 -7.79
N PHE A 227 13.07 -6.29 -9.12
CA PHE A 227 13.06 -5.10 -9.96
C PHE A 227 11.63 -4.75 -10.39
N ILE A 228 11.15 -3.58 -9.96
CA ILE A 228 9.84 -3.03 -10.33
C ILE A 228 9.91 -2.33 -11.68
N GLY A 229 8.84 -2.43 -12.46
CA GLY A 229 8.71 -1.82 -13.76
C GLY A 229 8.20 -0.37 -13.70
N GLY A 230 7.43 -0.02 -14.73
CA GLY A 230 7.04 1.36 -15.03
C GLY A 230 7.90 1.99 -16.13
N PRO A 231 7.39 3.05 -16.81
CA PRO A 231 8.10 3.75 -17.89
C PRO A 231 9.50 4.24 -17.50
N GLY A 232 9.74 4.51 -16.22
CA GLY A 232 11.03 4.93 -15.69
C GLY A 232 12.18 3.99 -16.02
N VAL A 233 11.92 2.69 -16.19
CA VAL A 233 12.94 1.71 -16.62
C VAL A 233 13.50 2.08 -17.99
N ASP A 234 12.64 2.46 -18.93
CA ASP A 234 13.02 2.83 -20.29
C ASP A 234 13.53 4.27 -20.37
N ASP A 235 12.82 5.21 -19.73
CA ASP A 235 13.14 6.64 -19.78
C ASP A 235 14.50 6.98 -19.13
N LEU A 236 14.95 6.17 -18.17
CA LEU A 236 16.25 6.30 -17.51
C LEU A 236 17.28 5.29 -18.02
N GLU A 237 16.93 4.48 -19.01
CA GLU A 237 17.79 3.44 -19.61
C GLU A 237 18.37 2.47 -18.55
N LEU A 238 17.57 2.10 -17.53
CA LEU A 238 18.04 1.27 -16.40
C LEU A 238 18.47 -0.14 -16.84
N TYR A 239 17.90 -0.65 -17.93
CA TYR A 239 18.30 -1.93 -18.53
C TYR A 239 19.69 -1.91 -19.16
N ASP A 240 20.30 -0.75 -19.37
CA ASP A 240 21.69 -0.61 -19.84
C ASP A 240 22.60 -0.01 -18.75
N ASP A 241 22.07 0.26 -17.55
CA ASP A 241 22.83 0.84 -16.45
C ASP A 241 23.73 -0.21 -15.78
N PRO A 242 25.07 0.01 -15.75
CA PRO A 242 26.00 -0.98 -15.20
C PRO A 242 25.73 -1.38 -13.75
N ASP A 243 25.24 -0.46 -12.91
CA ASP A 243 25.02 -0.77 -11.49
C ASP A 243 23.82 -1.71 -11.32
N TYR A 244 22.76 -1.51 -12.12
CA TYR A 244 21.59 -2.40 -12.16
C TYR A 244 21.94 -3.79 -12.71
N LEU A 245 22.73 -3.85 -13.79
CA LEU A 245 23.18 -5.12 -14.37
C LEU A 245 24.08 -5.89 -13.39
N ASN A 246 25.03 -5.21 -12.76
CA ASN A 246 25.93 -5.81 -11.77
C ASN A 246 25.17 -6.31 -10.54
N LEU A 247 24.16 -5.56 -10.08
CA LEU A 247 23.30 -5.99 -8.97
C LEU A 247 22.56 -7.29 -9.32
N ALA A 248 21.94 -7.34 -10.50
CA ALA A 248 21.20 -8.52 -10.97
C ALA A 248 22.12 -9.75 -11.09
N SER A 249 23.28 -9.61 -11.74
CA SER A 249 24.27 -10.71 -11.85
C SER A 249 24.81 -11.14 -10.50
N SER A 250 25.12 -10.19 -9.60
CA SER A 250 25.64 -10.51 -8.26
C SER A 250 24.61 -11.25 -7.40
N ALA A 251 23.33 -10.88 -7.49
CA ALA A 251 22.23 -11.58 -6.83
C ALA A 251 22.12 -13.03 -7.32
N GLN A 252 22.20 -13.24 -8.64
CA GLN A 252 22.18 -14.59 -9.20
C GLN A 252 23.41 -15.41 -8.78
N ASP A 253 24.60 -14.82 -8.81
CA ASP A 253 25.87 -15.50 -8.46
C ASP A 253 25.92 -15.93 -6.99
N GLN A 254 25.30 -15.14 -6.10
CA GLN A 254 25.13 -15.48 -4.68
C GLN A 254 23.95 -16.43 -4.43
N GLY A 255 23.19 -16.76 -5.48
CA GLY A 255 22.09 -17.68 -5.41
C GLY A 255 20.88 -17.11 -4.69
N LEU A 256 20.64 -15.80 -4.74
CA LEU A 256 19.38 -15.20 -4.28
C LEU A 256 18.24 -15.50 -5.25
N ILE A 257 17.00 -15.24 -4.82
CA ILE A 257 15.88 -15.10 -5.77
C ILE A 257 16.01 -13.76 -6.51
N VAL A 258 15.85 -13.78 -7.83
CA VAL A 258 15.87 -12.57 -8.66
C VAL A 258 14.52 -12.43 -9.36
N GLY A 259 13.76 -11.41 -8.99
CA GLY A 259 12.45 -11.09 -9.53
C GLY A 259 12.49 -9.88 -10.45
N ALA A 260 11.72 -9.86 -11.55
CA ALA A 260 11.47 -8.65 -12.32
C ALA A 260 10.07 -8.65 -12.95
N ILE A 261 9.37 -7.51 -12.89
CA ILE A 261 7.97 -7.41 -13.36
C ILE A 261 7.82 -6.33 -14.45
N CYS A 262 6.84 -6.52 -15.33
CA CYS A 262 6.48 -5.57 -16.38
C CYS A 262 7.63 -5.36 -17.36
N VAL A 263 8.16 -4.15 -17.49
CA VAL A 263 9.28 -3.83 -18.40
C VAL A 263 10.66 -4.10 -17.78
N ALA A 264 10.74 -4.30 -16.46
CA ALA A 264 12.00 -4.55 -15.74
C ALA A 264 12.76 -5.84 -16.14
N PRO A 265 12.13 -6.93 -16.66
CA PRO A 265 12.86 -8.09 -17.19
C PRO A 265 13.90 -7.76 -18.27
N LYS A 266 13.81 -6.60 -18.92
CA LYS A 266 14.86 -6.10 -19.83
C LYS A 266 16.23 -5.94 -19.12
N ILE A 267 16.22 -5.56 -17.83
CA ILE A 267 17.43 -5.50 -16.99
C ILE A 267 18.06 -6.89 -16.88
N LEU A 268 17.26 -7.91 -16.55
CA LEU A 268 17.74 -9.29 -16.43
C LEU A 268 18.22 -9.84 -17.77
N ALA A 269 17.54 -9.48 -18.87
CA ALA A 269 17.94 -9.88 -20.21
C ALA A 269 19.34 -9.34 -20.57
N ASN A 270 19.63 -8.10 -20.22
CA ASN A 270 20.94 -7.49 -20.48
C ASN A 270 22.03 -7.90 -19.49
N ALA A 271 21.65 -8.33 -18.29
CA ALA A 271 22.55 -8.97 -17.34
C ALA A 271 22.86 -10.44 -17.71
N GLU A 272 22.39 -10.91 -18.88
CA GLU A 272 22.55 -12.27 -19.41
C GLU A 272 21.87 -13.35 -18.54
N LEU A 273 20.96 -12.94 -17.64
CA LEU A 273 20.25 -13.85 -16.72
C LEU A 273 19.19 -14.69 -17.44
N LEU A 274 18.63 -14.18 -18.54
CA LEU A 274 17.51 -14.82 -19.25
C LEU A 274 17.95 -15.69 -20.44
N GLU A 275 19.25 -15.80 -20.75
CA GLU A 275 19.72 -16.60 -21.89
C GLU A 275 19.34 -18.08 -21.70
N GLY A 276 18.54 -18.63 -22.61
CA GLY A 276 18.06 -20.01 -22.57
C GLY A 276 17.05 -20.31 -21.46
N LYS A 277 16.46 -19.28 -20.85
CA LYS A 277 15.43 -19.37 -19.80
C LYS A 277 14.04 -19.08 -20.38
N ASN A 278 13.00 -19.63 -19.74
CA ASN A 278 11.64 -19.17 -19.96
C ASN A 278 11.41 -17.90 -19.13
N ALA A 279 10.79 -16.89 -19.73
CA ALA A 279 10.48 -15.63 -19.07
C ALA A 279 9.22 -15.00 -19.66
N THR A 280 8.56 -14.16 -18.87
CA THR A 280 7.51 -13.24 -19.33
C THR A 280 7.97 -11.81 -19.14
N VAL A 281 7.25 -10.85 -19.72
CA VAL A 281 7.54 -9.41 -19.72
C VAL A 281 6.26 -8.66 -20.07
N PHE A 282 6.26 -7.33 -19.95
CA PHE A 282 5.15 -6.49 -20.43
C PHE A 282 4.72 -6.88 -21.84
N PRO A 283 3.43 -7.18 -22.08
CA PRO A 283 2.97 -7.84 -23.29
C PRO A 283 2.86 -6.87 -24.49
N ASP A 284 3.87 -6.02 -24.65
CA ASP A 284 4.07 -5.17 -25.80
C ASP A 284 5.10 -5.81 -26.77
N SER A 285 4.98 -5.50 -28.06
CA SER A 285 5.84 -6.11 -29.08
C SER A 285 7.32 -5.75 -28.95
N GLU A 286 7.65 -4.59 -28.38
CA GLU A 286 9.02 -4.13 -28.20
C GLU A 286 9.69 -4.91 -27.07
N SER A 287 9.08 -4.98 -25.88
CA SER A 287 9.60 -5.70 -24.73
C SER A 287 9.74 -7.20 -24.98
N ILE A 288 8.74 -7.82 -25.62
CA ILE A 288 8.80 -9.24 -26.02
C ILE A 288 9.98 -9.47 -26.96
N ALA A 289 10.06 -8.71 -28.06
CA ALA A 289 11.15 -8.86 -29.02
C ALA A 289 12.52 -8.56 -28.39
N TYR A 290 12.58 -7.67 -27.41
CA TYR A 290 13.80 -7.32 -26.70
C TYR A 290 14.35 -8.53 -25.94
N ILE A 291 13.56 -9.14 -25.05
CA ILE A 291 14.04 -10.28 -24.25
C ILE A 291 14.34 -11.51 -25.12
N GLU A 292 13.56 -11.73 -26.19
CA GLU A 292 13.83 -12.81 -27.16
C GLU A 292 15.16 -12.58 -27.90
N SER A 293 15.47 -11.33 -28.25
CA SER A 293 16.75 -10.98 -28.89
C SER A 293 17.97 -11.24 -27.99
N LYS A 294 17.74 -11.34 -26.67
CA LYS A 294 18.74 -11.65 -25.64
C LYS A 294 18.74 -13.13 -25.24
N GLY A 295 17.98 -13.97 -25.96
CA GLY A 295 18.01 -15.43 -25.79
C GLY A 295 16.97 -15.98 -24.81
N ALA A 296 16.05 -15.17 -24.29
CA ALA A 296 14.92 -15.65 -23.52
C ALA A 296 13.90 -16.36 -24.44
N THR A 297 13.16 -17.33 -23.88
CA THR A 297 11.95 -17.89 -24.50
C THR A 297 10.74 -17.21 -23.85
N TYR A 298 10.06 -16.35 -24.60
CA TYR A 298 8.87 -15.66 -24.10
C TYR A 298 7.72 -16.64 -23.85
N SER A 299 7.05 -16.49 -22.71
CA SER A 299 5.81 -17.16 -22.32
C SER A 299 4.70 -16.13 -22.14
N ASP A 300 3.47 -16.46 -22.53
CA ASP A 300 2.29 -15.60 -22.35
C ASP A 300 1.62 -15.78 -20.97
N GLU A 301 2.27 -16.49 -20.05
CA GLU A 301 1.87 -16.60 -18.66
C GLU A 301 2.08 -15.29 -17.89
N GLU A 302 1.23 -15.04 -16.90
CA GLU A 302 1.30 -13.84 -16.04
C GLU A 302 2.56 -13.83 -15.16
N VAL A 303 2.99 -15.00 -14.67
CA VAL A 303 4.20 -15.18 -13.87
C VAL A 303 4.94 -16.43 -14.35
N VAL A 304 6.23 -16.29 -14.59
CA VAL A 304 7.11 -17.38 -15.02
C VAL A 304 8.27 -17.50 -14.04
N ARG A 305 8.43 -18.69 -13.47
CA ARG A 305 9.60 -19.06 -12.65
C ARG A 305 10.47 -20.06 -13.39
N ASP A 306 11.72 -19.70 -13.64
CA ASP A 306 12.74 -20.61 -14.19
C ASP A 306 13.93 -20.69 -13.21
N GLY A 307 13.85 -21.65 -12.31
CA GLY A 307 14.80 -21.82 -11.21
C GLY A 307 14.65 -20.74 -10.14
N ARG A 308 15.69 -19.91 -9.99
CA ARG A 308 15.74 -18.78 -9.05
C ARG A 308 15.36 -17.44 -9.68
N ILE A 309 15.05 -17.42 -10.97
CA ILE A 309 14.58 -16.24 -11.68
C ILE A 309 13.06 -16.29 -11.78
N ILE A 310 12.41 -15.19 -11.42
CA ILE A 310 10.96 -15.02 -11.50
C ILE A 310 10.68 -13.76 -12.31
N THR A 311 9.85 -13.88 -13.34
CA THR A 311 9.42 -12.75 -14.15
C THR A 311 7.91 -12.67 -14.19
N ALA A 312 7.35 -11.45 -14.29
CA ALA A 312 5.91 -11.24 -14.37
C ALA A 312 5.53 -10.21 -15.43
N SER A 313 4.34 -10.37 -16.00
CA SER A 313 3.91 -9.65 -17.21
C SER A 313 3.52 -8.20 -16.96
N GLY A 314 3.10 -7.80 -15.76
CA GLY A 314 2.65 -6.42 -15.55
C GLY A 314 1.86 -6.20 -14.26
N PRO A 315 1.25 -5.02 -14.09
CA PRO A 315 0.52 -4.64 -12.89
C PRO A 315 -0.56 -5.65 -12.48
N GLU A 316 -1.25 -6.25 -13.45
CA GLU A 316 -2.29 -7.26 -13.22
C GLU A 316 -1.74 -8.55 -12.59
N ALA A 317 -0.43 -8.82 -12.75
CA ALA A 317 0.24 -10.00 -12.20
C ALA A 317 0.97 -9.72 -10.86
N SER A 318 0.88 -8.51 -10.30
CA SER A 318 1.72 -8.07 -9.18
C SER A 318 1.55 -8.91 -7.92
N GLU A 319 0.29 -9.25 -7.56
CA GLU A 319 0.02 -10.11 -6.40
C GLU A 319 0.62 -11.51 -6.60
N ALA A 320 0.32 -12.15 -7.73
CA ALA A 320 0.84 -13.48 -8.05
C ALA A 320 2.38 -13.51 -8.16
N PHE A 321 2.97 -12.41 -8.62
CA PHE A 321 4.42 -12.25 -8.68
C PHE A 321 5.04 -12.20 -7.28
N ALA A 322 4.49 -11.37 -6.39
CA ALA A 322 4.97 -11.25 -5.03
C ALA A 322 4.82 -12.58 -4.25
N GLU A 323 3.71 -13.28 -4.45
CA GLU A 323 3.50 -14.63 -3.91
C GLU A 323 4.55 -15.63 -4.40
N ALA A 324 4.87 -15.61 -5.70
CA ALA A 324 5.87 -16.49 -6.28
C ALA A 324 7.27 -16.21 -5.72
N VAL A 325 7.61 -14.94 -5.48
CA VAL A 325 8.89 -14.53 -4.85
C VAL A 325 8.97 -15.06 -3.42
N VAL A 326 7.94 -14.82 -2.60
CA VAL A 326 7.88 -15.32 -1.22
C VAL A 326 8.01 -16.84 -1.18
N ALA A 327 7.23 -17.55 -2.00
CA ALA A 327 7.28 -19.00 -2.05
C ALA A 327 8.68 -19.51 -2.39
N ALA A 328 9.35 -18.87 -3.36
CA ALA A 328 10.70 -19.25 -3.77
C ALA A 328 11.76 -18.97 -2.71
N VAL A 329 11.64 -17.87 -1.94
CA VAL A 329 12.53 -17.57 -0.81
C VAL A 329 12.36 -18.63 0.28
N LYS A 330 11.11 -18.91 0.68
CA LYS A 330 10.79 -19.89 1.74
C LYS A 330 11.19 -21.32 1.38
N GLU A 331 11.09 -21.72 0.12
CA GLU A 331 11.60 -23.02 -0.35
C GLU A 331 13.12 -23.16 -0.17
N GLY A 332 13.88 -22.06 -0.24
CA GLY A 332 15.33 -22.04 -0.08
C GLY A 332 15.83 -22.11 1.36
N GLN A 333 14.94 -21.88 2.34
CA GLN A 333 15.25 -21.90 3.78
C GLN A 333 15.12 -23.30 4.41
N VAL A 334 14.57 -24.29 3.68
CA VAL A 334 14.24 -25.64 4.18
C VAL A 334 15.32 -26.69 3.89
#